data_AF-A0A9Q0ZBI9-F1
#
_entry.id   AF-A0A9Q0ZBI9-F1
#
_cell.length_a   1.000
_cell.length_b   1.000
_cell.length_c   1.000
_cell.angle_alpha   90.00
_cell.angle_beta   90.00
_cell.angle_gamma   90.00
#
_symmetry.space_group_name_H-M   'P 1'
#
loop_
_entity.id
_entity.type
_entity.pdbx_description
1 polymer ?
#
loop_
_entity_poly.entity_id
_entity_poly.type
_entity_poly.pdbx_seq_one_letter_code
_entity_poly.pdbx_strand_id
1 'polypeptide(L)'
;MFSNTRNIFERRVRRKSLSPGKDAKLSSDDVFITSGCTQAIDVALTMLARPGANILLPRPGFPIYELCAAFRSLEVRHFDLLPEKGFEADLDAIAAPSGS
;
A
#
# COMPACT_ATOMS: atom_id res chain seq x y z
N MET A 1 -27.19 -1.89 19.62
CA MET A 1 -27.36 -1.79 18.16
C MET A 1 -26.48 -0.63 17.69
N PHE A 2 -25.51 -0.90 16.83
CA PHE A 2 -24.30 -0.09 16.61
C PHE A 2 -24.57 1.39 16.31
N SER A 3 -24.15 2.24 17.24
CA SER A 3 -24.20 3.70 17.12
C SER A 3 -22.97 4.18 16.34
N ASN A 4 -23.23 4.82 15.19
CA ASN A 4 -22.42 5.86 14.58
C ASN A 4 -20.93 5.55 14.29
N THR A 5 -20.64 5.06 13.08
CA THR A 5 -19.29 4.84 12.52
C THR A 5 -18.47 6.12 12.26
N ARG A 6 -18.99 7.31 12.61
CA ARG A 6 -18.30 8.60 12.38
C ARG A 6 -17.26 9.01 13.44
N ASN A 7 -17.15 8.29 14.58
CA ASN A 7 -16.35 8.76 15.73
C ASN A 7 -15.13 7.91 16.11
N ILE A 8 -14.60 7.07 15.23
CA ILE A 8 -13.44 6.21 15.56
C ILE A 8 -12.05 6.84 15.36
N PHE A 9 -11.94 8.12 14.97
CA PHE A 9 -10.65 8.71 14.59
C PHE A 9 -10.31 10.02 15.28
N GLU A 10 -10.17 9.99 16.61
CA GLU A 10 -9.31 10.96 17.30
C GLU A 10 -8.21 10.24 18.05
N ARG A 11 -7.02 10.14 17.44
CA ARG A 11 -5.78 9.91 18.18
C ARG A 11 -4.57 10.50 17.47
N ARG A 12 -3.85 11.31 18.22
CA ARG A 12 -2.69 12.13 17.82
C ARG A 12 -1.65 11.34 17.01
N VAL A 13 -1.43 11.76 15.77
CA VAL A 13 -0.35 11.26 14.91
C VAL A 13 0.96 11.97 15.27
N ARG A 14 1.98 11.21 15.67
CA ARG A 14 3.36 11.72 15.74
C ARG A 14 3.95 11.70 14.33
N ARG A 15 4.25 12.88 13.77
CA ARG A 15 5.02 13.01 12.53
C ARG A 15 6.44 12.48 12.77
N LYS A 16 6.76 11.32 12.18
CA LYS A 16 8.14 10.92 11.94
C LYS A 16 8.42 11.18 10.46
N SER A 17 9.43 11.99 10.18
CA SER A 17 9.81 12.39 8.83
C SER A 17 9.94 11.18 7.92
N LEU A 18 9.12 11.12 6.86
CA LEU A 18 9.22 10.13 5.81
C LEU A 18 10.24 10.67 4.80
N SER A 19 11.43 10.06 4.76
CA SER A 19 12.60 10.39 3.92
C SER A 19 13.41 11.65 4.32
N PRO A 20 14.73 11.52 4.60
CA PRO A 20 15.63 12.66 4.68
C PRO A 20 15.93 13.15 3.26
N GLY A 21 15.23 14.19 2.78
CA GLY A 21 15.57 14.82 1.50
C GLY A 21 14.43 15.40 0.66
N LYS A 22 13.16 15.26 1.08
CA LYS A 22 12.03 15.91 0.41
C LYS A 22 11.29 16.81 1.39
N ASP A 23 11.30 18.12 1.15
CA ASP A 23 10.44 19.11 1.82
C ASP A 23 8.98 18.97 1.37
N ALA A 24 8.43 17.76 1.45
CA ALA A 24 7.02 17.53 1.23
C ALA A 24 6.25 18.10 2.43
N LYS A 25 5.66 19.29 2.26
CA LYS A 25 4.72 19.85 3.22
C LYS A 25 3.48 18.94 3.27
N LEU A 26 3.40 18.10 4.29
CA LEU A 26 2.21 17.29 4.57
C LEU A 26 1.19 18.14 5.35
N SER A 27 -0.06 18.20 4.87
CA SER A 27 -1.22 18.75 5.57
C SER A 27 -1.84 17.71 6.51
N SER A 28 -2.71 18.14 7.42
CA SER A 28 -3.58 17.21 8.17
C SER A 28 -4.46 16.37 7.25
N ASP A 29 -4.83 16.90 6.08
CA ASP A 29 -5.70 16.23 5.11
C ASP A 29 -4.98 15.06 4.40
N ASP A 30 -3.66 15.02 4.45
CA ASP A 30 -2.84 13.93 3.89
C ASP A 30 -2.65 12.76 4.89
N VAL A 31 -3.19 12.88 6.11
CA VAL A 31 -2.96 11.94 7.21
C VAL A 31 -4.26 11.25 7.62
N PHE A 32 -4.32 9.95 7.38
CA PHE A 32 -5.42 9.09 7.80
C PHE A 32 -5.00 8.26 9.01
N ILE A 33 -5.85 8.22 10.04
CA ILE A 33 -5.70 7.31 11.17
C ILE A 33 -6.44 6.02 10.81
N THR A 34 -5.86 4.88 11.14
CA THR A 34 -6.49 3.55 10.97
C THR A 34 -6.28 2.70 12.22
N SER A 35 -7.11 1.68 12.38
CA SER A 35 -6.97 0.61 13.37
C SER A 35 -5.88 -0.38 12.95
N GLY A 36 -4.64 0.10 12.91
CA GLY A 36 -3.45 -0.68 12.55
C GLY A 36 -3.16 -0.73 11.05
N CYS A 37 -1.99 -1.31 10.72
CA CYS A 37 -1.46 -1.32 9.36
C CYS A 37 -2.28 -2.18 8.39
N THR A 38 -2.88 -3.27 8.85
CA THR A 38 -3.76 -4.10 8.02
C THR A 38 -4.95 -3.32 7.51
N GLN A 39 -5.62 -2.53 8.38
CA GLN A 39 -6.71 -1.67 7.92
C GLN A 39 -6.21 -0.55 7.01
N ALA A 40 -5.02 0.00 7.25
CA ALA A 40 -4.43 0.99 6.34
C ALA A 40 -4.24 0.44 4.92
N ILE A 41 -3.70 -0.78 4.80
CA ILE A 41 -3.52 -1.45 3.51
C ILE A 41 -4.88 -1.68 2.83
N ASP A 42 -5.85 -2.17 3.59
CA ASP A 42 -7.19 -2.45 3.07
C ASP A 42 -7.88 -1.18 2.53
N VAL A 43 -7.82 -0.08 3.28
CA VAL A 43 -8.38 1.22 2.88
C VAL A 43 -7.64 1.76 1.65
N ALA A 44 -6.31 1.72 1.64
CA ALA A 44 -5.51 2.20 0.51
C ALA A 44 -5.84 1.43 -0.78
N LEU A 45 -5.93 0.10 -0.72
CA LEU A 45 -6.31 -0.71 -1.87
C LEU A 45 -7.74 -0.46 -2.32
N THR A 46 -8.67 -0.16 -1.39
CA THR A 46 -10.03 0.25 -1.74
C THR A 46 -10.05 1.54 -2.56
N MET A 47 -9.26 2.53 -2.17
CA MET A 47 -9.21 3.82 -2.86
C MET A 47 -8.59 3.70 -4.26
N LEU A 48 -7.69 2.74 -4.46
CA LEU A 48 -7.02 2.47 -5.73
C LEU A 48 -7.83 1.52 -6.65
N ALA A 49 -8.73 0.72 -6.09
CA ALA A 49 -9.51 -0.26 -6.83
C ALA A 49 -10.46 0.40 -7.84
N ARG A 50 -10.26 0.07 -9.12
CA ARG A 50 -11.09 0.49 -10.25
C ARG A 50 -11.19 -0.68 -11.23
N PRO A 51 -12.27 -0.79 -12.03
CA PRO A 51 -12.36 -1.81 -13.07
C PRO A 51 -11.13 -1.79 -13.98
N GLY A 52 -10.45 -2.94 -14.13
CA GLY A 52 -9.24 -3.07 -14.94
C GLY A 52 -7.96 -2.51 -14.31
N ALA A 53 -7.98 -2.09 -13.03
CA ALA A 53 -6.78 -1.69 -12.33
C ALA A 53 -5.92 -2.91 -11.96
N ASN A 54 -4.60 -2.72 -12.00
CA ASN A 54 -3.62 -3.69 -11.54
C ASN A 54 -2.77 -3.10 -10.40
N ILE A 55 -2.16 -3.99 -9.62
CA ILE A 55 -1.22 -3.65 -8.56
C ILE A 55 0.01 -4.53 -8.65
N LEU A 56 1.17 -3.93 -8.40
CA LEU A 56 2.45 -4.60 -8.38
C LEU A 56 2.85 -4.92 -6.94
N LEU A 57 3.06 -6.21 -6.63
CA LEU A 57 3.40 -6.71 -5.29
C LEU A 57 4.77 -7.40 -5.27
N PRO A 58 5.55 -7.26 -4.20
CA PRO A 58 6.86 -7.92 -4.10
C PRO A 58 6.69 -9.43 -3.91
N ARG A 59 7.63 -10.19 -4.46
CA ARG A 59 7.79 -11.63 -4.23
C ARG A 59 9.21 -11.93 -3.74
N PRO A 60 9.40 -12.48 -2.53
CA PRO A 60 8.38 -12.76 -1.51
C PRO A 60 7.82 -11.49 -0.86
N GLY A 61 6.55 -11.51 -0.42
CA GLY A 61 5.85 -10.36 0.14
C GLY A 61 4.97 -10.69 1.35
N PHE A 62 4.41 -9.66 2.00
CA PHE A 62 3.48 -9.85 3.12
C PHE A 62 2.10 -10.30 2.60
N PRO A 63 1.54 -11.46 3.04
CA PRO A 63 0.35 -12.06 2.42
C PRO A 63 -0.91 -11.18 2.43
N ILE A 64 -0.98 -10.19 3.32
CA ILE A 64 -2.15 -9.32 3.43
C ILE A 64 -2.42 -8.52 2.14
N TYR A 65 -1.36 -8.19 1.38
CA TYR A 65 -1.50 -7.44 0.14
C TYR A 65 -2.29 -8.23 -0.89
N GLU A 66 -1.94 -9.50 -1.07
CA GLU A 66 -2.62 -10.40 -1.99
C GLU A 66 -4.07 -10.64 -1.56
N LEU A 67 -4.30 -10.88 -0.27
CA LEU A 67 -5.65 -11.07 0.27
C LEU A 67 -6.56 -9.85 -0.01
N CYS A 68 -6.08 -8.64 0.32
CA CYS A 68 -6.84 -7.41 0.12
C CYS A 68 -7.04 -7.07 -1.36
N ALA A 69 -6.08 -7.40 -2.23
CA ALA A 69 -6.19 -7.19 -3.67
C ALA A 69 -7.19 -8.16 -4.32
N ALA A 70 -7.11 -9.45 -3.96
CA ALA A 70 -8.04 -10.48 -4.44
C ALA A 70 -9.49 -10.16 -4.05
N PHE A 71 -9.72 -9.68 -2.82
CA PHE A 71 -11.06 -9.27 -2.35
C PHE A 71 -11.68 -8.14 -3.19
N ARG A 72 -10.86 -7.35 -3.89
CA ARG A 72 -11.26 -6.20 -4.71
C ARG A 72 -11.15 -6.45 -6.21
N SER A 73 -10.85 -7.68 -6.61
CA SER A 73 -10.66 -8.07 -8.01
C SER A 73 -9.61 -7.21 -8.73
N LEU A 74 -8.58 -6.78 -8.01
CA LEU A 74 -7.40 -6.16 -8.60
C LEU A 74 -6.55 -7.22 -9.30
N GLU A 75 -6.08 -6.92 -10.50
CA GLU A 75 -5.08 -7.77 -11.16
C GLU A 75 -3.75 -7.62 -10.41
N VAL A 76 -3.28 -8.71 -9.79
CA VAL A 76 -1.99 -8.73 -9.09
C VAL A 76 -0.89 -9.12 -10.07
N ARG A 77 0.14 -8.28 -10.16
CA ARG A 77 1.40 -8.57 -10.82
C ARG A 77 2.50 -8.63 -9.77
N HIS A 78 3.53 -9.42 -10.01
CA HIS A 78 4.64 -9.57 -9.08
C HIS A 78 5.93 -9.04 -9.66
N PHE A 79 6.78 -8.53 -8.78
CA PHE A 79 8.19 -8.30 -9.06
C PHE A 79 9.04 -9.05 -8.06
N ASP A 80 10.20 -9.50 -8.51
CA ASP A 80 11.10 -10.27 -7.69
C ASP A 80 12.03 -9.36 -6.87
N LEU A 81 12.22 -9.76 -5.62
CA LEU A 81 13.23 -9.18 -4.76
C LEU A 81 14.52 -9.97 -4.92
N LEU A 82 15.62 -9.29 -5.20
CA LEU A 82 16.93 -9.90 -5.46
C LEU A 82 17.60 -10.29 -4.13
N PRO A 83 17.67 -11.60 -3.77
CA PRO A 83 18.20 -12.01 -2.47
C PRO A 83 19.68 -11.62 -2.29
N GLU A 84 20.44 -11.69 -3.38
CA GLU A 84 21.87 -11.33 -3.46
C GLU A 84 22.12 -9.83 -3.18
N LYS A 85 21.09 -8.99 -3.38
CA LYS A 85 21.14 -7.53 -3.14
C LYS A 85 20.32 -7.14 -1.90
N GLY A 86 20.18 -8.04 -0.93
CA GLY A 86 19.44 -7.74 0.30
C GLY A 86 17.93 -7.53 0.10
N PHE A 87 17.34 -8.22 -0.88
CA PHE A 87 15.92 -8.13 -1.24
C PHE A 87 15.51 -6.76 -1.81
N GLU A 88 16.42 -6.10 -2.52
CA GLU A 88 16.09 -4.94 -3.34
C GLU A 88 15.18 -5.32 -4.52
N ALA A 89 14.32 -4.38 -4.94
CA ALA A 89 13.45 -4.56 -6.09
C ALA A 89 14.27 -4.62 -7.38
N ASP A 90 14.00 -5.60 -8.23
CA ASP A 90 14.56 -5.64 -9.58
C ASP A 90 13.88 -4.58 -10.48
N LEU A 91 14.44 -3.36 -10.47
CA LEU A 91 13.90 -2.23 -11.25
C LEU A 91 13.98 -2.47 -12.76
N ASP A 92 14.97 -3.25 -13.22
CA ASP A 92 15.12 -3.58 -14.64
C ASP A 92 13.99 -4.53 -15.08
N ALA A 93 13.64 -5.51 -14.24
CA ALA A 93 12.48 -6.38 -14.47
C ALA A 93 11.14 -5.65 -14.35
N ILE A 94 11.04 -4.62 -13.51
CA ILE A 94 9.82 -3.79 -13.38
C ILE A 94 9.65 -2.85 -14.58
N ALA A 95 10.76 -2.28 -15.08
CA ALA A 95 10.76 -1.31 -16.17
C ALA A 95 10.67 -1.97 -17.55
N ALA A 96 11.10 -3.23 -17.67
CA ALA A 96 10.86 -4.03 -18.85
C ALA A 96 9.40 -4.53 -18.83
N PRO A 97 8.48 -4.03 -19.69
CA PRO A 97 7.23 -4.71 -19.90
C PRO A 97 7.57 -6.03 -20.60
N SER A 98 7.72 -7.10 -19.82
CA SER A 98 7.75 -8.45 -20.38
C SER A 98 6.41 -8.68 -21.05
N GLY A 99 6.42 -8.58 -22.38
CA GLY A 99 5.27 -8.91 -23.21
C GLY A 99 5.00 -10.41 -23.15
N SER A 100 3.77 -10.77 -22.78
CA SER A 100 2.92 -11.82 -23.37
C SER A 100 1.66 -11.98 -22.52
#